data_AF-A0A3S1XYY6-F1
#
_entry.id   AF-A0A3S1XYY6-F1
#
_cell.length_a   1.000
_cell.length_b   1.000
_cell.length_c   1.000
_cell.angle_alpha   90.00
_cell.angle_beta   90.00
_cell.angle_gamma   90.00
#
_symmetry.space_group_name_H-M   'P 1'
#
loop_
_entity.id
_entity.type
_entity.pdbx_description
1 polymer ?
#
loop_
_entity_poly.entity_id
_entity_poly.type
_entity_poly.pdbx_seq_one_letter_code
_entity_poly.pdbx_strand_id
1 'polypeptide(L)'
;SSALPARRSFRTVRTHSRGKLDLRRSLREIVSADGDVPSPLLRRRQTVPRKLLLLIDVSGSMKLHTADYLRLAHAAVQGADRAEIFTFGTRLTRITTALRIRDRDQALARAAAQVDDWDGGTRMGPTLLAFLSVPRFSAFARGATIVILSDALERGDHGELETAMRRLSARAFRLSLATPLAGDPRFRPATAALRAILPALDDLVDGSSLSGLTDFILSLARPAPAAVAIWKRVS
;
A
#
# COMPACT_ATOMS: atom_id res chain seq x y z
N SER A 1 10.30 -8.91 -8.02
CA SER A 1 9.70 -9.11 -6.68
C SER A 1 10.47 -8.43 -5.52
N SER A 2 11.59 -7.74 -5.75
CA SER A 2 12.40 -7.06 -4.70
C SER A 2 11.99 -5.62 -4.35
N ALA A 3 10.98 -5.07 -5.04
CA ALA A 3 10.57 -3.66 -4.92
C ALA A 3 9.81 -3.32 -3.62
N LEU A 4 9.14 -4.29 -3.01
CA LEU A 4 8.38 -4.07 -1.78
C LEU A 4 9.25 -4.40 -0.54
N PRO A 5 9.16 -3.60 0.54
CA PRO A 5 9.90 -3.90 1.75
C PRO A 5 9.54 -5.27 2.29
N ALA A 6 10.53 -5.99 2.81
CA ALA A 6 10.33 -7.33 3.33
C ALA A 6 10.04 -7.32 4.85
N ARG A 7 9.36 -8.36 5.32
CA ARG A 7 9.17 -8.63 6.75
C ARG A 7 9.50 -10.08 7.07
N ARG A 8 9.87 -10.34 8.33
CA ARG A 8 9.94 -11.71 8.84
C ARG A 8 8.53 -12.23 9.12
N SER A 9 8.18 -13.34 8.50
CA SER A 9 6.93 -14.06 8.75
C SER A 9 7.08 -14.93 10.01
N PHE A 10 5.95 -15.39 10.57
CA PHE A 10 5.95 -16.37 11.66
C PHE A 10 6.30 -17.78 11.18
N ARG A 11 6.13 -18.07 9.86
CA ARG A 11 6.52 -19.35 9.27
C ARG A 11 8.03 -19.46 9.23
N THR A 12 8.53 -20.66 9.47
CA THR A 12 9.97 -20.95 9.37
C THR A 12 10.24 -21.79 8.13
N VAL A 13 11.43 -21.62 7.56
CA VAL A 13 11.95 -22.38 6.43
C VAL A 13 13.28 -23.01 6.82
N ARG A 14 13.64 -24.11 6.15
CA ARG A 14 14.96 -24.71 6.30
C ARG A 14 16.05 -23.73 5.86
N THR A 15 17.20 -23.81 6.50
CA THR A 15 18.39 -23.05 6.11
C THR A 15 19.62 -23.89 6.37
N HIS A 16 20.63 -23.76 5.52
CA HIS A 16 21.90 -24.46 5.69
C HIS A 16 22.86 -23.73 6.62
N SER A 17 22.61 -22.43 6.88
CA SER A 17 23.43 -21.61 7.78
C SER A 17 22.62 -20.51 8.44
N ARG A 18 23.15 -19.92 9.52
CA ARG A 18 22.60 -18.74 10.23
C ARG A 18 21.10 -18.90 10.57
N GLY A 19 20.75 -19.99 11.25
CA GLY A 19 19.40 -20.32 11.70
C GLY A 19 19.38 -20.79 13.15
N LYS A 20 18.18 -21.01 13.70
CA LYS A 20 17.98 -21.69 14.98
C LYS A 20 17.88 -23.19 14.76
N LEU A 21 18.32 -23.99 15.73
CA LEU A 21 18.18 -25.44 15.72
C LEU A 21 16.70 -25.84 15.59
N ASP A 22 16.40 -26.72 14.63
CA ASP A 22 15.11 -27.36 14.49
C ASP A 22 15.11 -28.67 15.28
N LEU A 23 14.99 -28.57 16.61
CA LEU A 23 15.07 -29.69 17.54
C LEU A 23 14.19 -30.86 17.12
N ARG A 24 12.92 -30.59 16.76
CA ARG A 24 11.95 -31.63 16.38
C ARG A 24 12.41 -32.44 15.16
N ARG A 25 13.02 -31.79 14.17
CA ARG A 25 13.51 -32.49 12.97
C ARG A 25 14.87 -33.12 13.20
N SER A 26 15.76 -32.43 13.89
CA SER A 26 17.09 -32.95 14.23
C SER A 26 16.96 -34.25 15.03
N LEU A 27 16.10 -34.27 16.07
CA LEU A 27 15.83 -35.48 16.86
C LEU A 27 15.19 -36.60 16.02
N ARG A 28 14.28 -36.27 15.11
CA ARG A 28 13.66 -37.27 14.23
C ARG A 28 14.69 -37.90 13.29
N GLU A 29 15.63 -37.11 12.78
CA GLU A 29 16.70 -37.58 11.91
C GLU A 29 17.71 -38.45 12.68
N ILE A 30 18.09 -38.05 13.91
CA ILE A 30 18.91 -38.85 14.82
C ILE A 30 18.30 -40.24 15.05
N VAL A 31 17.00 -40.30 15.38
CA VAL A 31 16.32 -41.58 15.62
C VAL A 31 16.27 -42.43 14.34
N SER A 32 16.08 -41.83 13.16
CA SER A 32 16.06 -42.58 11.90
C SER A 32 17.43 -43.04 11.41
N ALA A 33 18.51 -42.46 11.93
CA ALA A 33 19.89 -42.73 11.53
C ALA A 33 20.68 -43.45 12.62
N ASP A 34 20.00 -44.22 13.49
CA ASP A 34 20.61 -44.97 14.61
C ASP A 34 21.55 -44.15 15.51
N GLY A 35 21.22 -42.86 15.70
CA GLY A 35 21.99 -41.94 16.52
C GLY A 35 22.98 -41.07 15.75
N ASP A 36 23.16 -41.30 14.44
CA ASP A 36 24.16 -40.59 13.65
C ASP A 36 23.56 -39.36 12.94
N VAL A 37 24.00 -38.16 13.31
CA VAL A 37 23.65 -36.93 12.57
C VAL A 37 24.89 -36.08 12.33
N PRO A 38 25.38 -35.98 11.08
CA PRO A 38 26.60 -35.25 10.78
C PRO A 38 26.44 -33.72 10.92
N SER A 39 25.20 -33.18 10.93
CA SER A 39 24.98 -31.76 11.24
C SER A 39 23.56 -31.42 11.73
N PRO A 40 23.41 -30.49 12.69
CA PRO A 40 22.10 -30.05 13.17
C PRO A 40 21.27 -29.38 12.05
N LEU A 41 20.00 -29.79 11.91
CA LEU A 41 19.09 -29.12 10.99
C LEU A 41 18.69 -27.74 11.51
N LEU A 42 18.93 -26.71 10.69
CA LEU A 42 18.61 -25.33 11.04
C LEU A 42 17.33 -24.84 10.34
N ARG A 43 16.62 -23.96 11.03
CA ARG A 43 15.48 -23.22 10.51
C ARG A 43 15.62 -21.73 10.78
N ARG A 44 15.09 -20.90 9.89
CA ARG A 44 14.97 -19.45 10.09
C ARG A 44 13.57 -18.97 9.76
N ARG A 45 13.16 -17.82 10.28
CA ARG A 45 11.89 -17.20 9.88
C ARG A 45 11.96 -16.84 8.39
N GLN A 46 10.90 -17.15 7.66
CA GLN A 46 10.78 -16.82 6.25
C GLN A 46 10.70 -15.30 6.10
N THR A 47 11.47 -14.74 5.19
CA THR A 47 11.32 -13.34 4.77
C THR A 47 10.30 -13.30 3.63
N VAL A 48 9.28 -12.46 3.76
CA VAL A 48 8.20 -12.30 2.77
C VAL A 48 8.01 -10.82 2.45
N PRO A 49 7.63 -10.46 1.20
CA PRO A 49 7.28 -9.08 0.88
C PRO A 49 6.07 -8.62 1.71
N ARG A 50 6.09 -7.34 2.08
CA ARG A 50 4.92 -6.67 2.66
C ARG A 50 3.82 -6.55 1.61
N LYS A 51 2.59 -6.37 2.08
CA LYS A 51 1.45 -6.14 1.19
C LYS A 51 1.57 -4.75 0.58
N LEU A 52 1.15 -4.59 -0.66
CA LEU A 52 0.88 -3.29 -1.26
C LEU A 52 -0.61 -3.02 -1.19
N LEU A 53 -1.01 -1.88 -0.64
CA LEU A 53 -2.40 -1.41 -0.64
C LEU A 53 -2.47 -0.11 -1.43
N LEU A 54 -3.12 -0.12 -2.58
CA LEU A 54 -3.42 1.10 -3.33
C LEU A 54 -4.84 1.55 -3.03
N LEU A 55 -5.00 2.80 -2.61
CA LEU A 55 -6.28 3.47 -2.44
C LEU A 55 -6.35 4.55 -3.50
N ILE A 56 -7.29 4.43 -4.44
CA ILE A 56 -7.37 5.30 -5.63
C ILE A 56 -8.61 6.17 -5.54
N ASP A 57 -8.40 7.47 -5.55
CA ASP A 57 -9.48 8.44 -5.67
C ASP A 57 -9.99 8.48 -7.11
N VAL A 58 -11.30 8.32 -7.26
CA VAL A 58 -12.01 8.30 -8.55
C VAL A 58 -13.00 9.45 -8.67
N SER A 59 -12.82 10.50 -7.87
CA SER A 59 -13.65 11.70 -7.90
C SER A 59 -13.50 12.53 -9.17
N GLY A 60 -14.39 13.52 -9.33
CA GLY A 60 -14.46 14.38 -10.50
C GLY A 60 -13.15 15.10 -10.85
N SER A 61 -12.41 15.60 -9.86
CA SER A 61 -11.11 16.25 -10.07
C SER A 61 -10.02 15.28 -10.53
N MET A 62 -10.18 14.00 -10.22
CA MET A 62 -9.23 12.94 -10.55
C MET A 62 -9.48 12.31 -11.92
N LYS A 63 -10.58 12.65 -12.61
CA LYS A 63 -10.99 12.06 -13.90
C LYS A 63 -9.85 11.98 -14.94
N LEU A 64 -9.00 13.01 -15.00
CA LEU A 64 -7.86 13.06 -15.93
C LEU A 64 -6.77 12.02 -15.61
N HIS A 65 -6.63 11.61 -14.35
CA HIS A 65 -5.58 10.71 -13.88
C HIS A 65 -6.10 9.28 -13.62
N THR A 66 -7.41 9.09 -13.43
CA THR A 66 -8.03 7.81 -13.07
C THR A 66 -7.63 6.67 -14.01
N ALA A 67 -7.64 6.90 -15.33
CA ALA A 67 -7.27 5.86 -16.30
C ALA A 67 -5.82 5.37 -16.12
N ASP A 68 -4.89 6.28 -15.88
CA ASP A 68 -3.48 5.93 -15.65
C ASP A 68 -3.28 5.23 -14.30
N TYR A 69 -4.02 5.65 -13.28
CA TYR A 69 -3.98 4.99 -11.97
C TYR A 69 -4.54 3.57 -12.02
N LEU A 70 -5.58 3.32 -12.82
CA LEU A 70 -6.09 1.97 -13.03
C LEU A 70 -5.11 1.09 -13.83
N ARG A 71 -4.40 1.66 -14.83
CA ARG A 71 -3.31 0.97 -15.53
C ARG A 71 -2.18 0.60 -14.58
N LEU A 72 -1.75 1.54 -13.73
CA LEU A 72 -0.76 1.30 -12.69
C LEU A 72 -1.20 0.19 -11.73
N ALA A 73 -2.45 0.23 -11.29
CA ALA A 73 -3.02 -0.75 -10.38
C ALA A 73 -3.08 -2.14 -11.00
N HIS A 74 -3.44 -2.25 -12.29
CA HIS A 74 -3.37 -3.51 -13.03
C HIS A 74 -1.95 -4.05 -13.03
N ALA A 75 -0.97 -3.25 -13.43
CA ALA A 75 0.43 -3.65 -13.43
C ALA A 75 0.92 -4.08 -12.04
N ALA A 76 0.50 -3.37 -10.98
CA ALA A 76 0.84 -3.71 -9.61
C ALA A 76 0.24 -5.05 -9.17
N VAL A 77 -1.01 -5.35 -9.55
CA VAL A 77 -1.66 -6.64 -9.26
C VAL A 77 -1.00 -7.79 -10.03
N GLN A 78 -0.57 -7.56 -11.27
CA GLN A 78 0.14 -8.57 -12.06
C GLN A 78 1.59 -8.78 -11.59
N GLY A 79 2.25 -7.74 -11.06
CA GLY A 79 3.65 -7.77 -10.67
C GLY A 79 3.94 -8.09 -9.20
N ALA A 80 2.94 -7.98 -8.31
CA ALA A 80 3.11 -8.20 -6.88
C ALA A 80 2.13 -9.26 -6.33
N ASP A 81 2.68 -10.32 -5.72
CA ASP A 81 1.92 -11.43 -5.13
C ASP A 81 0.89 -11.02 -4.07
N ARG A 82 1.06 -9.83 -3.47
CA ARG A 82 0.28 -9.36 -2.32
C ARG A 82 -0.17 -7.90 -2.48
N ALA A 83 -0.72 -7.57 -3.64
CA ALA A 83 -1.35 -6.28 -3.91
C ALA A 83 -2.87 -6.32 -3.65
N GLU A 84 -3.39 -5.24 -3.07
CA GLU A 84 -4.81 -5.01 -2.85
C GLU A 84 -5.15 -3.59 -3.28
N ILE A 85 -6.21 -3.45 -4.07
CA ILE A 85 -6.60 -2.20 -4.74
C ILE A 85 -8.04 -1.87 -4.37
N PHE A 86 -8.23 -0.67 -3.87
CA PHE A 86 -9.54 -0.10 -3.61
C PHE A 86 -9.66 1.23 -4.33
N THR A 87 -10.86 1.52 -4.82
CA THR A 87 -11.25 2.85 -5.26
C THR A 87 -12.15 3.49 -4.21
N PHE A 88 -12.06 4.81 -4.06
CA PHE A 88 -12.94 5.57 -3.19
C PHE A 88 -13.46 6.81 -3.91
N GLY A 89 -14.77 7.04 -3.78
CA GLY A 89 -15.48 8.23 -4.22
C GLY A 89 -16.57 8.57 -3.19
N THR A 90 -17.84 8.30 -3.53
CA THR A 90 -18.94 8.32 -2.54
C THR A 90 -19.10 6.99 -1.80
N ARG A 91 -18.47 5.91 -2.31
CA ARG A 91 -18.38 4.59 -1.65
C ARG A 91 -16.98 4.00 -1.86
N LEU A 92 -16.67 3.00 -1.05
CA LEU A 92 -15.43 2.22 -1.13
C LEU A 92 -15.67 0.93 -1.92
N THR A 93 -14.92 0.72 -3.00
CA THR A 93 -15.04 -0.48 -3.85
C THR A 93 -13.70 -1.21 -3.95
N ARG A 94 -13.70 -2.52 -3.69
CA ARG A 94 -12.50 -3.36 -3.86
C ARG A 94 -12.43 -3.88 -5.29
N ILE A 95 -11.47 -3.39 -6.08
CA ILE A 95 -11.33 -3.75 -7.50
C ILE A 95 -10.22 -4.77 -7.78
N THR A 96 -9.48 -5.23 -6.75
CA THR A 96 -8.37 -6.21 -6.90
C THR A 96 -8.75 -7.42 -7.77
N THR A 97 -9.95 -7.97 -7.58
CA THR A 97 -10.40 -9.18 -8.29
C THR A 97 -10.58 -8.92 -9.79
N ALA A 98 -11.09 -7.75 -10.18
CA ALA A 98 -11.20 -7.37 -11.60
C ALA A 98 -9.82 -7.22 -12.23
N LEU A 99 -8.87 -6.61 -11.50
CA LEU A 99 -7.52 -6.35 -11.97
C LEU A 99 -6.61 -7.59 -12.04
N ARG A 100 -7.05 -8.74 -11.51
CA ARG A 100 -6.33 -10.02 -11.66
C ARG A 100 -6.39 -10.60 -13.07
N ILE A 101 -7.35 -10.16 -13.88
CA ILE A 101 -7.46 -10.57 -15.27
C ILE A 101 -6.19 -10.16 -16.01
N ARG A 102 -5.59 -11.11 -16.73
CA ARG A 102 -4.31 -10.89 -17.42
C ARG A 102 -4.45 -9.93 -18.58
N ASP A 103 -5.53 -10.06 -19.35
CA ASP A 103 -5.86 -9.12 -20.41
C ASP A 103 -6.17 -7.74 -19.83
N ARG A 104 -5.39 -6.74 -20.24
CA ARG A 104 -5.44 -5.39 -19.65
C ARG A 104 -6.78 -4.72 -19.93
N ASP A 105 -7.23 -4.76 -21.17
CA ASP A 105 -8.39 -3.97 -21.59
C ASP A 105 -9.66 -4.57 -20.96
N GLN A 106 -9.76 -5.89 -20.86
CA GLN A 106 -10.81 -6.58 -20.10
C GLN A 106 -10.74 -6.26 -18.60
N ALA A 107 -9.55 -6.24 -18.00
CA ALA A 107 -9.38 -5.93 -16.58
C ALA A 107 -9.84 -4.50 -16.27
N LEU A 108 -9.43 -3.54 -17.10
CA LEU A 108 -9.80 -2.13 -16.95
C LEU A 108 -11.29 -1.92 -17.19
N ALA A 109 -11.88 -2.54 -18.21
CA ALA A 109 -13.32 -2.47 -18.45
C ALA A 109 -14.13 -3.01 -17.26
N ARG A 110 -13.72 -4.14 -16.67
CA ARG A 110 -14.39 -4.68 -15.47
C ARG A 110 -14.18 -3.81 -14.22
N ALA A 111 -13.01 -3.20 -14.07
CA ALA A 111 -12.76 -2.28 -12.97
C ALA A 111 -13.61 -1.01 -13.12
N ALA A 112 -13.69 -0.44 -14.32
CA ALA A 112 -14.52 0.73 -14.64
C ALA A 112 -16.01 0.46 -14.37
N ALA A 113 -16.54 -0.69 -14.78
CA ALA A 113 -17.92 -1.08 -14.51
C ALA A 113 -18.27 -1.20 -13.01
N GLN A 114 -17.28 -1.41 -12.13
CA GLN A 114 -17.47 -1.41 -10.67
C GLN A 114 -17.39 -0.01 -10.06
N VAL A 115 -17.01 0.97 -10.88
CA VAL A 115 -16.68 2.36 -10.53
C VAL A 115 -17.68 3.32 -11.19
N ASP A 116 -18.60 2.91 -12.06
CA ASP A 116 -19.46 3.85 -12.84
C ASP A 116 -20.50 4.69 -12.05
N ASP A 117 -20.52 4.64 -10.71
CA ASP A 117 -21.54 5.28 -9.84
C ASP A 117 -21.17 6.70 -9.34
N TRP A 118 -20.25 7.44 -9.99
CA TRP A 118 -19.68 8.68 -9.41
C TRP A 118 -20.08 9.99 -10.12
N ASP A 119 -21.05 10.68 -9.53
CA ASP A 119 -21.27 12.11 -9.69
C ASP A 119 -21.73 12.68 -8.33
N GLY A 120 -20.83 13.22 -7.50
CA GLY A 120 -21.26 13.64 -6.16
C GLY A 120 -20.23 14.12 -5.13
N GLY A 121 -18.96 14.32 -5.49
CA GLY A 121 -17.93 14.84 -4.57
C GLY A 121 -17.12 13.77 -3.84
N THR A 122 -16.10 14.22 -3.08
CA THR A 122 -15.14 13.36 -2.37
C THR A 122 -15.30 13.52 -0.87
N ARG A 123 -15.61 12.43 -0.17
CA ARG A 123 -15.56 12.35 1.29
C ARG A 123 -14.51 11.33 1.70
N MET A 124 -13.24 11.71 1.55
CA MET A 124 -12.10 10.84 1.84
C MET A 124 -12.10 10.41 3.31
N GLY A 125 -12.30 11.32 4.26
CA GLY A 125 -12.30 11.00 5.68
C GLY A 125 -13.30 9.90 6.04
N PRO A 126 -14.61 10.10 5.80
CA PRO A 126 -15.65 9.08 5.99
C PRO A 126 -15.36 7.76 5.28
N THR A 127 -14.93 7.81 4.01
CA THR A 127 -14.68 6.60 3.23
C THR A 127 -13.51 5.78 3.78
N LEU A 128 -12.44 6.45 4.22
CA LEU A 128 -11.32 5.78 4.89
C LEU A 128 -11.70 5.26 6.29
N LEU A 129 -12.55 5.98 7.04
CA LEU A 129 -13.10 5.47 8.30
C LEU A 129 -13.97 4.23 8.07
N ALA A 130 -14.78 4.20 7.01
CA ALA A 130 -15.57 3.03 6.61
C ALA A 130 -14.67 1.85 6.17
N PHE A 131 -13.57 2.11 5.45
CA PHE A 131 -12.56 1.09 5.17
C PHE A 131 -11.99 0.49 6.47
N LEU A 132 -11.69 1.35 7.45
CA LEU A 132 -11.11 0.95 8.72
C LEU A 132 -12.10 0.24 9.66
N SER A 133 -13.40 0.52 9.56
CA SER A 133 -14.44 -0.09 10.38
C SER A 133 -14.73 -1.54 9.98
N VAL A 134 -14.48 -1.91 8.72
CA VAL A 134 -14.67 -3.26 8.20
C VAL A 134 -13.42 -4.12 8.48
N PRO A 135 -13.48 -5.14 9.36
CA PRO A 135 -12.28 -5.90 9.78
C PRO A 135 -11.54 -6.60 8.64
N ARG A 136 -12.28 -7.14 7.66
CA ARG A 136 -11.67 -7.77 6.47
C ARG A 136 -10.86 -6.79 5.63
N PHE A 137 -11.28 -5.52 5.57
CA PHE A 137 -10.62 -4.49 4.77
C PHE A 137 -9.45 -3.89 5.54
N SER A 138 -9.65 -3.53 6.81
CA SER A 138 -8.57 -3.00 7.66
C SER A 138 -7.41 -3.98 7.87
N ALA A 139 -7.65 -5.29 7.76
CA ALA A 139 -6.59 -6.31 7.75
C ALA A 139 -5.61 -6.20 6.55
N PHE A 140 -6.00 -5.53 5.46
CA PHE A 140 -5.10 -5.24 4.35
C PHE A 140 -4.11 -4.13 4.67
N ALA A 141 -4.48 -3.15 5.49
CA ALA A 141 -3.59 -2.07 5.91
C ALA A 141 -2.48 -2.53 6.87
N ARG A 142 -2.73 -3.56 7.68
CA ARG A 142 -1.79 -4.00 8.74
C ARG A 142 -0.42 -4.42 8.17
N GLY A 143 0.59 -3.62 8.48
CA GLY A 143 1.99 -3.81 8.09
C GLY A 143 2.22 -3.70 6.57
N ALA A 144 1.27 -3.12 5.84
CA ALA A 144 1.34 -2.90 4.40
C ALA A 144 2.06 -1.59 4.08
N THR A 145 2.57 -1.50 2.86
CA THR A 145 2.88 -0.22 2.24
C THR A 145 1.61 0.28 1.58
N ILE A 146 1.08 1.40 2.08
CA ILE A 146 -0.16 2.02 1.63
C ILE A 146 0.20 3.21 0.76
N VAL A 147 -0.30 3.25 -0.47
CA VAL A 147 -0.19 4.40 -1.36
C VAL A 147 -1.59 4.90 -1.68
N ILE A 148 -1.85 6.14 -1.30
CA ILE A 148 -3.10 6.85 -1.61
C ILE A 148 -2.84 7.70 -2.85
N LEU A 149 -3.61 7.48 -3.92
CA LEU A 149 -3.58 8.29 -5.14
C LEU A 149 -4.77 9.25 -5.10
N SER A 150 -4.55 10.50 -4.72
CA SER A 150 -5.61 11.50 -4.55
C SER A 150 -5.04 12.91 -4.50
N ASP A 151 -5.86 13.90 -4.88
CA ASP A 151 -5.56 15.30 -4.64
C ASP A 151 -5.69 15.72 -3.16
N ALA A 152 -6.37 14.91 -2.33
CA ALA A 152 -6.63 15.13 -0.90
C ALA A 152 -7.22 16.51 -0.58
N LEU A 153 -8.07 17.02 -1.47
CA LEU A 153 -8.74 18.31 -1.31
C LEU A 153 -10.14 18.13 -0.69
N GLU A 154 -10.22 17.88 0.62
CA GLU A 154 -11.49 18.00 1.33
C GLU A 154 -11.75 19.48 1.68
N ARG A 155 -12.92 20.00 1.26
CA ARG A 155 -13.41 21.33 1.67
C ARG A 155 -14.28 21.16 2.92
N GLY A 156 -14.02 21.94 3.96
CA GLY A 156 -14.79 21.90 5.21
C GLY A 156 -14.01 21.24 6.37
N ASP A 157 -14.74 20.61 7.29
CA ASP A 157 -14.16 19.91 8.44
C ASP A 157 -13.33 18.69 8.00
N HIS A 158 -12.08 18.63 8.47
CA HIS A 158 -11.11 17.58 8.14
C HIS A 158 -10.82 16.65 9.33
N GLY A 159 -11.58 16.72 10.43
CA GLY A 159 -11.35 15.91 11.63
C GLY A 159 -11.48 14.39 11.39
N GLU A 160 -12.43 13.99 10.54
CA GLU A 160 -12.59 12.58 10.14
C GLU A 160 -11.41 12.08 9.31
N LEU A 161 -10.90 12.90 8.39
CA LEU A 161 -9.74 12.61 7.57
C LEU A 161 -8.47 12.48 8.42
N GLU A 162 -8.22 13.42 9.33
CA GLU A 162 -7.09 13.36 10.24
C GLU A 162 -7.13 12.08 11.09
N THR A 163 -8.31 11.76 11.62
CA THR A 163 -8.53 10.53 12.40
C THR A 163 -8.26 9.28 11.55
N ALA A 164 -8.75 9.24 10.31
CA ALA A 164 -8.53 8.13 9.40
C ALA A 164 -7.05 7.95 9.07
N MET A 165 -6.34 9.03 8.74
CA MET A 165 -4.93 9.02 8.37
C MET A 165 -4.03 8.59 9.54
N ARG A 166 -4.28 9.10 10.76
CA ARG A 166 -3.59 8.61 11.97
C ARG A 166 -3.80 7.12 12.20
N ARG A 167 -5.03 6.65 12.04
CA ARG A 167 -5.41 5.23 12.20
C ARG A 167 -4.81 4.33 11.12
N LEU A 168 -4.62 4.84 9.90
CA LEU A 168 -3.91 4.14 8.83
C LEU A 168 -2.42 4.09 9.12
N SER A 169 -1.81 5.23 9.47
CA SER A 169 -0.39 5.36 9.80
C SER A 169 0.02 4.38 10.91
N ALA A 170 -0.76 4.31 12.00
CA ALA A 170 -0.51 3.38 13.11
C ALA A 170 -0.62 1.89 12.73
N ARG A 171 -1.28 1.55 11.61
CA ARG A 171 -1.42 0.17 11.10
C ARG A 171 -0.44 -0.13 9.99
N ALA A 172 -0.06 0.85 9.19
CA ALA A 172 0.79 0.71 8.02
C ALA A 172 2.24 0.42 8.44
N PHE A 173 3.00 -0.14 7.50
CA PHE A 173 4.46 -0.06 7.57
C PHE A 173 4.96 1.27 7.00
N ARG A 174 4.28 1.77 5.97
CA ARG A 174 4.57 3.03 5.30
C ARG A 174 3.28 3.56 4.68
N LEU A 175 2.97 4.84 4.87
CA LEU A 175 1.79 5.53 4.36
C LEU A 175 2.21 6.70 3.48
N SER A 176 1.95 6.58 2.19
CA SER A 176 2.36 7.55 1.17
C SER A 176 1.15 8.16 0.51
N LEU A 177 1.14 9.48 0.33
CA LEU A 177 0.17 10.19 -0.49
C LEU A 177 0.85 10.61 -1.79
N ALA A 178 0.33 10.16 -2.93
CA ALA A 178 0.73 10.65 -4.24
C ALA A 178 -0.38 11.53 -4.80
N THR A 179 -0.07 12.81 -4.99
CA THR A 179 -1.04 13.81 -5.45
C THR A 179 -0.58 14.38 -6.78
N PRO A 180 -1.45 14.45 -7.81
CA PRO A 180 -1.08 15.07 -9.08
C PRO A 180 -0.79 16.56 -8.92
N LEU A 181 -1.30 17.20 -7.85
CA LEU A 181 -1.01 18.59 -7.52
C LEU A 181 0.49 18.81 -7.25
N ALA A 182 1.20 17.81 -6.72
CA ALA A 182 2.62 17.91 -6.41
C ALA A 182 3.53 17.90 -7.66
N GLY A 183 2.96 17.73 -8.86
CA GLY A 183 3.67 17.94 -10.12
C GLY A 183 3.87 19.42 -10.47
N ASP A 184 3.08 20.35 -9.91
CA ASP A 184 3.32 21.78 -10.08
C ASP A 184 4.49 22.22 -9.16
N PRO A 185 5.56 22.84 -9.67
CA PRO A 185 6.68 23.34 -8.85
C PRO A 185 6.25 24.33 -7.75
N ARG A 186 5.11 25.00 -7.93
CA ARG A 186 4.52 25.96 -6.99
C ARG A 186 3.67 25.28 -5.92
N PHE A 187 3.40 23.98 -6.05
CA PHE A 187 2.58 23.26 -5.08
C PHE A 187 3.17 23.34 -3.68
N ARG A 188 2.32 23.73 -2.73
CA ARG A 188 2.60 23.68 -1.31
C ARG A 188 1.42 23.02 -0.62
N PRO A 189 1.63 22.11 0.35
CA PRO A 189 0.56 21.51 1.13
C PRO A 189 0.00 22.52 2.16
N ALA A 190 -0.55 23.63 1.68
CA ALA A 190 -0.99 24.77 2.48
C ALA A 190 -2.48 24.71 2.86
N THR A 191 -3.25 23.77 2.33
CA THR A 191 -4.64 23.58 2.74
C THR A 191 -4.71 23.05 4.17
N ALA A 192 -5.76 23.39 4.92
CA ALA A 192 -5.94 22.91 6.29
C ALA A 192 -5.94 21.38 6.37
N ALA A 193 -6.66 20.72 5.45
CA ALA A 193 -6.72 19.26 5.35
C ALA A 193 -5.34 18.64 5.11
N LEU A 194 -4.56 19.12 4.13
CA LEU A 194 -3.23 18.59 3.86
C LEU A 194 -2.29 18.81 5.06
N ARG A 195 -2.29 20.01 5.66
CA ARG A 195 -1.47 20.31 6.85
C ARG A 195 -1.79 19.38 8.02
N ALA A 196 -3.07 19.06 8.23
CA ALA A 196 -3.51 18.19 9.31
C ALA A 196 -3.03 16.74 9.13
N ILE A 197 -2.98 16.23 7.90
CA ILE A 197 -2.58 14.83 7.64
C ILE A 197 -1.07 14.66 7.41
N LEU A 198 -0.34 15.72 7.08
CA LEU A 198 1.11 15.69 6.84
C LEU A 198 1.90 14.93 7.93
N PRO A 199 1.64 15.11 9.24
CA PRO A 199 2.34 14.37 10.30
C PRO A 199 2.11 12.86 10.29
N ALA A 200 1.02 12.37 9.68
CA ALA A 200 0.72 10.96 9.57
C ALA A 200 1.35 10.29 8.32
N LEU A 201 1.83 11.09 7.37
CA LEU A 201 2.41 10.63 6.10
C LEU A 201 3.90 10.37 6.25
N ASP A 202 4.34 9.22 5.74
CA ASP A 202 5.75 8.93 5.52
C ASP A 202 6.24 9.62 4.23
N ASP A 203 5.40 9.69 3.19
CA ASP A 203 5.72 10.35 1.94
C ASP A 203 4.57 11.22 1.41
N LEU A 204 4.94 12.34 0.78
CA LEU A 204 4.08 13.14 -0.08
C LEU A 204 4.82 13.35 -1.41
N VAL A 205 4.33 12.73 -2.48
CA VAL A 205 5.02 12.63 -3.77
C VAL A 205 4.17 13.11 -4.94
N ASP A 206 4.83 13.41 -6.04
CA ASP A 206 4.19 13.72 -7.32
C ASP A 206 3.45 12.48 -7.87
N GLY A 207 2.14 12.65 -8.07
CA GLY A 207 1.25 11.66 -8.67
C GLY A 207 0.79 12.02 -10.09
N SER A 208 1.38 13.04 -10.72
CA SER A 208 0.95 13.55 -12.03
C SER A 208 1.44 12.68 -13.20
N SER A 209 2.50 11.90 -12.99
CA SER A 209 3.10 11.05 -14.01
C SER A 209 3.05 9.57 -13.64
N LEU A 210 2.61 8.74 -14.59
CA LEU A 210 2.58 7.29 -14.45
C LEU A 210 3.99 6.69 -14.28
N SER A 211 5.01 7.23 -14.97
CA SER A 211 6.39 6.75 -14.83
C SER A 211 6.93 7.07 -13.44
N GLY A 212 6.71 8.30 -12.95
CA GLY A 212 7.12 8.72 -11.61
C GLY A 212 6.48 7.87 -10.52
N LEU A 213 5.18 7.58 -10.63
CA LEU A 213 4.48 6.67 -9.71
C LEU A 213 5.02 5.24 -9.76
N THR A 214 5.35 4.73 -10.95
CA THR A 214 5.94 3.40 -11.12
C THR A 214 7.30 3.32 -10.42
N ASP A 215 8.17 4.29 -10.66
CA ASP A 215 9.48 4.38 -10.03
C ASP A 215 9.35 4.51 -8.51
N PHE A 216 8.40 5.31 -8.04
CA PHE A 216 8.10 5.44 -6.62
C PHE A 216 7.72 4.09 -6.00
N ILE A 217 6.77 3.35 -6.60
CA ILE A 217 6.36 2.03 -6.11
C ILE A 217 7.55 1.06 -6.10
N LEU A 218 8.40 1.09 -7.13
CA LEU A 218 9.60 0.25 -7.21
C LEU A 218 10.66 0.63 -6.15
N SER A 219 10.62 1.86 -5.64
CA SER A 219 11.53 2.37 -4.61
C SER A 219 11.07 2.07 -3.17
N LEU A 220 9.85 1.57 -2.96
CA LEU A 220 9.24 1.45 -1.62
C LEU A 220 10.05 0.61 -0.62
N ALA A 221 10.87 -0.34 -1.09
CA ALA A 221 11.79 -1.12 -0.26
C ALA A 221 12.91 -0.28 0.39
N ARG A 222 13.22 0.90 -0.15
CA ARG A 222 14.22 1.81 0.38
C ARG A 222 13.62 2.63 1.54
N PRO A 223 14.41 2.94 2.59
CA PRO A 223 13.99 3.90 3.62
C PRO A 223 13.67 5.25 2.96
N ALA A 224 12.61 5.91 3.42
CA ALA A 224 12.30 7.27 2.99
C ALA A 224 12.37 8.26 4.16
N PRO A 225 12.80 9.50 3.90
CA PRO A 225 12.70 10.57 4.88
C PRO A 225 11.23 10.89 5.14
N ALA A 226 10.88 11.22 6.39
CA ALA A 226 9.50 11.58 6.74
C ALA A 226 8.98 12.74 5.86
N ALA A 227 7.72 12.69 5.41
CA ALA A 227 7.11 13.70 4.55
C ALA A 227 7.25 15.11 5.12
N VAL A 228 7.13 15.23 6.45
CA VAL A 228 7.34 16.47 7.20
C VAL A 228 8.73 17.06 6.97
N ALA A 229 9.79 16.26 6.81
CA ALA A 229 11.15 16.75 6.55
C ALA A 229 11.36 17.29 5.12
N ILE A 230 10.54 16.81 4.17
CA ILE A 230 10.55 17.27 2.77
C ILE A 230 9.86 18.63 2.67
N TRP A 231 8.75 18.80 3.38
CA TRP A 231 7.87 19.97 3.20
C TRP A 231 7.97 21.02 4.32
N LYS A 232 8.67 20.76 5.44
CA LYS A 232 9.02 21.81 6.44
C LYS A 232 10.07 22.81 5.95
N ARG A 233 10.83 22.50 4.90
CA ARG A 233 11.85 23.41 4.34
C ARG A 233 11.27 24.48 3.41
N VAL A 234 9.96 24.49 3.20
CA VAL A 234 9.30 25.32 2.20
C VAL A 234 8.15 26.16 2.79
N SER A 235 8.06 26.23 4.12
CA SER A 235 7.17 27.13 4.87
C SER A 235 7.99 28.15 5.64
#